data_AF-A0A7R9YJ16-F1
#
_entry.id   AF-A0A7R9YJ16-F1
#
_cell.length_a   1.000
_cell.length_b   1.000
_cell.length_c   1.000
_cell.angle_alpha   90.00
_cell.angle_beta   90.00
_cell.angle_gamma   90.00
#
_symmetry.space_group_name_H-M   'P 1'
#
loop_
_entity.id
_entity.type
_entity.pdbx_description
1 polymer ?
#
loop_
_entity_poly.entity_id
_entity_poly.type
_entity_poly.pdbx_seq_one_letter_code
_entity_poly.pdbx_strand_id
1 'polypeptide(L)'
;DGSCLFHSMSHGLGLGLSKAGALRRELSDFIAANPRLEVGESPLEDWVLWDAEMSVAEYAARMRSGHAWGGAIEMAVCARARGVDVRVYERTLPGTFVCICAFQGGGGSGAAKPVRLLYGGRVHYDALETEP
;
A
#
# COMPACT_ATOMS: atom_id res chain seq x y z
N ASP A 1 -5.94 -9.24 12.26
CA ASP A 1 -4.84 -8.42 12.79
C ASP A 1 -4.74 -7.04 12.12
N GLY A 2 -5.71 -6.64 11.28
CA GLY A 2 -5.61 -5.38 10.52
C GLY A 2 -4.48 -5.37 9.49
N SER A 3 -3.81 -6.50 9.25
CA SER A 3 -2.63 -6.60 8.38
C SER A 3 -2.94 -7.14 7.00
N CYS A 4 -4.21 -7.33 6.62
CA CYS A 4 -4.61 -7.93 5.34
C CYS A 4 -3.90 -7.25 4.16
N LEU A 5 -3.84 -5.92 4.16
CA LEU A 5 -3.09 -5.16 3.17
C LEU A 5 -1.60 -5.56 3.12
N PHE A 6 -0.94 -5.61 4.27
CA PHE A 6 0.50 -5.93 4.34
C PHE A 6 0.79 -7.38 3.94
N HIS A 7 -0.11 -8.32 4.27
CA HIS A 7 -0.02 -9.70 3.80
C HIS A 7 -0.13 -9.77 2.28
N SER A 8 -1.13 -9.10 1.71
CA SER A 8 -1.37 -9.05 0.27
C SER A 8 -0.25 -8.35 -0.49
N MET A 9 0.29 -7.24 0.03
CA MET A 9 1.47 -6.58 -0.54
C MET A 9 2.73 -7.45 -0.43
N SER A 10 2.99 -8.06 0.74
CA SER A 10 4.14 -8.94 0.95
C SER A 10 4.10 -10.15 0.01
N HIS A 11 2.91 -10.70 -0.22
CA HIS A 11 2.68 -11.75 -1.20
C HIS A 11 2.94 -11.26 -2.64
N GLY A 12 2.35 -10.12 -3.04
CA GLY A 12 2.54 -9.56 -4.38
C GLY A 12 3.97 -9.15 -4.70
N LEU A 13 4.75 -8.78 -3.69
CA LEU A 13 6.19 -8.50 -3.80
C LEU A 13 7.07 -9.77 -3.83
N GLY A 14 6.48 -10.97 -3.66
CA GLY A 14 7.24 -12.22 -3.59
C GLY A 14 8.06 -12.42 -2.30
N LEU A 15 7.79 -11.63 -1.25
CA LEU A 15 8.49 -11.71 0.03
C LEU A 15 7.96 -12.85 0.92
N GLY A 16 6.74 -13.34 0.62
CA GLY A 16 6.03 -14.35 1.40
C GLY A 16 5.23 -13.75 2.58
N LEU A 17 4.23 -14.49 3.07
CA LEU A 17 3.30 -14.00 4.11
C LEU A 17 3.98 -13.72 5.46
N SER A 18 5.04 -14.46 5.79
CA SER A 18 5.79 -14.28 7.05
C SER A 18 6.52 -12.93 7.16
N LYS A 19 6.62 -12.17 6.05
CA LYS A 19 7.28 -10.86 6.00
C LYS A 19 6.34 -9.67 6.12
N ALA A 20 5.02 -9.88 6.20
CA ALA A 20 4.04 -8.79 6.30
C ALA A 20 4.30 -7.83 7.49
N GLY A 21 4.63 -8.37 8.67
CA GLY A 21 4.96 -7.54 9.83
C GLY A 21 6.27 -6.77 9.68
N ALA A 22 7.25 -7.30 8.95
CA ALA A 22 8.49 -6.59 8.65
C ALA A 22 8.24 -5.49 7.62
N LEU A 23 7.46 -5.79 6.57
CA LEU A 23 7.05 -4.81 5.56
C LEU A 23 6.29 -3.64 6.20
N ARG A 24 5.34 -3.92 7.11
CA ARG A 24 4.64 -2.87 7.86
C ARG A 24 5.61 -1.93 8.57
N ARG A 25 6.55 -2.49 9.34
CA ARG A 25 7.55 -1.70 10.08
C ARG A 25 8.40 -0.85 9.15
N GLU A 26 8.86 -1.43 8.05
CA GLU A 26 9.66 -0.73 7.05
C GLU A 26 8.91 0.44 6.42
N LEU A 27 7.65 0.24 6.01
CA LEU A 27 6.83 1.31 5.43
C LEU A 27 6.51 2.41 6.46
N SER A 28 6.23 2.04 7.71
CA SER A 28 6.03 3.02 8.79
C SER A 28 7.29 3.86 9.05
N ASP A 29 8.46 3.23 9.08
CA ASP A 29 9.74 3.95 9.26
C ASP A 29 10.02 4.86 8.06
N PHE A 30 9.68 4.40 6.85
CA PHE A 30 9.80 5.19 5.64
C PHE A 30 8.86 6.41 5.66
N ILE A 31 7.62 6.27 6.11
CA ILE A 31 6.68 7.39 6.29
C ILE A 31 7.28 8.43 7.25
N ALA A 32 7.76 7.99 8.41
CA ALA A 32 8.35 8.88 9.42
C ALA A 32 9.58 9.64 8.88
N ALA A 33 10.41 9.00 8.06
CA ALA A 33 11.63 9.58 7.53
C ALA A 33 11.39 10.53 6.34
N ASN A 34 10.25 10.42 5.65
CA ASN A 34 10.01 11.10 4.36
C ASN A 34 8.69 11.90 4.32
N PRO A 35 8.42 12.81 5.28
CA PRO A 35 7.14 13.54 5.32
C PRO A 35 6.90 14.41 4.07
N ARG A 36 7.97 14.89 3.43
CA ARG A 36 7.91 15.73 2.23
C ARG A 36 7.97 14.96 0.92
N LEU A 37 7.94 13.61 0.97
CA LEU A 37 7.87 12.82 -0.25
C LEU A 37 6.55 13.13 -0.96
N GLU A 38 6.62 13.54 -2.21
CA GLU A 38 5.42 13.78 -3.02
C GLU A 38 4.75 12.45 -3.37
N VAL A 39 3.49 12.30 -2.96
CA VAL A 39 2.60 11.22 -3.34
C VAL A 39 1.46 11.80 -4.17
N GLY A 40 1.43 11.47 -5.45
CA GLY A 40 0.55 12.17 -6.39
C GLY A 40 0.97 13.64 -6.51
N GLU A 41 0.04 14.55 -6.19
CA GLU A 41 0.22 16.00 -6.29
C GLU A 41 0.46 16.67 -4.92
N SER A 42 0.67 15.89 -3.85
CA SER A 42 0.80 16.44 -2.49
C SER A 42 1.86 15.72 -1.66
N PRO A 43 2.52 16.41 -0.71
CA PRO A 43 3.40 15.78 0.27
C PRO A 43 2.72 14.69 1.09
N LEU A 44 3.48 13.68 1.49
CA LEU A 44 3.01 12.59 2.35
C LEU A 44 2.43 13.09 3.68
N GLU A 45 2.99 14.17 4.24
CA GLU A 45 2.47 14.79 5.47
C GLU A 45 1.03 15.33 5.32
N ASP A 46 0.68 15.85 4.15
CA ASP A 46 -0.69 16.31 3.87
C ASP A 46 -1.66 15.14 3.75
N TRP A 47 -1.24 14.05 3.08
CA TRP A 47 -2.03 12.82 3.03
C TRP A 47 -2.31 12.25 4.41
N VAL A 48 -1.30 12.21 5.28
CA VAL A 48 -1.45 11.75 6.67
C VAL A 48 -2.40 12.68 7.45
N LEU A 49 -2.27 13.99 7.28
CA LEU A 49 -3.13 14.96 7.94
C LEU A 49 -4.59 14.79 7.50
N TRP A 50 -4.85 14.65 6.19
CA TRP A 50 -6.20 14.52 5.63
C TRP A 50 -6.86 13.18 5.98
N ASP A 51 -6.11 12.08 6.04
CA ASP A 51 -6.65 10.75 6.30
C ASP A 51 -6.86 10.48 7.80
N ALA A 52 -5.93 10.93 8.64
CA ALA A 52 -5.85 10.51 10.03
C ALA A 52 -5.91 11.65 11.06
N GLU A 53 -5.86 12.91 10.64
CA GLU A 53 -5.80 14.10 11.51
C GLU A 53 -4.68 14.00 12.57
N MET A 54 -3.54 13.41 12.18
CA MET A 54 -2.39 13.14 13.04
C MET A 54 -1.11 13.75 12.46
N SER A 55 -0.09 13.95 13.30
CA SER A 55 1.26 14.17 12.78
C SER A 55 1.82 12.91 12.12
N VAL A 56 2.78 13.08 11.20
CA VAL A 56 3.47 11.95 10.54
C VAL A 56 4.10 10.99 11.55
N ALA A 57 4.68 11.52 12.63
CA ALA A 57 5.31 10.71 13.67
C ALA A 57 4.28 9.83 14.43
N GLU A 58 3.14 10.41 14.80
CA GLU A 58 2.05 9.67 15.47
C GLU A 58 1.46 8.61 14.55
N TYR A 59 1.20 8.96 13.29
CA TYR A 59 0.69 8.04 12.29
C TYR A 59 1.64 6.86 12.07
N ALA A 60 2.94 7.13 11.86
CA ALA A 60 3.94 6.09 11.68
C ALA A 60 4.05 5.17 12.91
N ALA A 61 4.05 5.73 14.13
CA ALA A 61 4.08 4.94 15.36
C ALA A 61 2.84 4.05 15.49
N ARG A 62 1.65 4.60 15.19
CA ARG A 62 0.38 3.86 15.18
C ARG A 62 0.42 2.72 14.17
N MET A 63 0.85 2.96 12.93
CA MET A 63 0.96 1.95 11.89
C MET A 63 1.97 0.86 12.23
N ARG A 64 3.10 1.24 12.84
CA ARG A 64 4.15 0.32 13.29
C ARG A 64 3.67 -0.66 14.38
N SER A 65 2.73 -0.25 15.22
CA SER A 65 2.23 -1.05 16.37
C SER A 65 1.49 -2.33 15.98
N GLY A 66 1.10 -2.49 14.71
CA GLY A 66 0.52 -3.71 14.18
C GLY A 66 -1.00 -3.85 14.29
N HIS A 67 -1.70 -2.88 14.89
CA HIS A 67 -3.15 -2.96 15.12
C HIS A 67 -3.98 -2.07 14.19
N ALA A 68 -3.33 -1.17 13.45
CA ALA A 68 -3.99 -0.24 12.54
C ALA A 68 -4.11 -0.82 11.12
N TRP A 69 -5.24 -0.55 10.47
CA TRP A 69 -5.46 -0.96 9.09
C TRP A 69 -4.65 -0.05 8.18
N GLY A 70 -3.97 -0.64 7.20
CA GLY A 70 -3.31 0.14 6.16
C GLY A 70 -4.27 0.46 5.02
N GLY A 71 -3.92 1.46 4.22
CA GLY A 71 -4.74 1.92 3.10
C GLY A 71 -3.91 2.54 1.97
N ALA A 72 -4.44 3.60 1.38
CA ALA A 72 -3.84 4.29 0.24
C ALA A 72 -2.42 4.82 0.54
N ILE A 73 -2.20 5.32 1.75
CA ILE A 73 -0.89 5.85 2.19
C ILE A 73 0.17 4.75 2.12
N GLU A 74 -0.08 3.58 2.73
CA GLU A 74 0.86 2.46 2.70
C GLU A 74 1.10 1.93 1.28
N MET A 75 0.06 1.88 0.44
CA MET A 75 0.20 1.44 -0.95
C MET A 75 1.08 2.38 -1.76
N ALA A 76 0.86 3.70 -1.62
CA ALA A 76 1.65 4.72 -2.30
C ALA A 76 3.12 4.67 -1.87
N VAL A 77 3.34 4.58 -0.56
CA VAL A 77 4.69 4.49 0.01
C VAL A 77 5.36 3.19 -0.41
N CYS A 78 4.64 2.07 -0.42
CA CYS A 78 5.16 0.79 -0.91
C CYS A 78 5.60 0.88 -2.37
N ALA A 79 4.77 1.50 -3.24
CA ALA A 79 5.09 1.70 -4.64
C ALA A 79 6.42 2.46 -4.79
N ARG A 80 6.56 3.60 -4.08
CA ARG A 80 7.76 4.44 -4.13
C ARG A 80 8.99 3.78 -3.50
N ALA A 81 8.85 3.17 -2.33
CA ALA A 81 9.97 2.54 -1.61
C ALA A 81 10.51 1.31 -2.33
N ARG A 82 9.67 0.59 -3.08
CA ARG A 82 10.05 -0.63 -3.82
C ARG A 82 10.28 -0.41 -5.31
N GLY A 83 9.94 0.75 -5.85
CA GLY A 83 10.03 1.01 -7.28
C GLY A 83 9.09 0.13 -8.12
N VAL A 84 7.94 -0.26 -7.56
CA VAL A 84 6.93 -1.11 -8.24
C VAL A 84 5.60 -0.40 -8.33
N ASP A 85 4.81 -0.75 -9.35
CA ASP A 85 3.42 -0.33 -9.42
C ASP A 85 2.57 -1.11 -8.41
N VAL A 86 1.68 -0.42 -7.72
CA VAL A 86 0.63 -1.02 -6.89
C VAL A 86 -0.72 -0.72 -7.52
N ARG A 87 -1.48 -1.75 -7.87
CA ARG A 87 -2.79 -1.61 -8.52
C ARG A 87 -3.88 -2.25 -7.66
N VAL A 88 -4.95 -1.51 -7.45
CA VAL A 88 -6.10 -1.94 -6.67
C VAL A 88 -7.27 -2.19 -7.60
N TYR A 89 -7.82 -3.38 -7.53
CA TYR A 89 -8.96 -3.84 -8.31
C TYR A 89 -10.17 -4.02 -7.41
N GLU A 90 -11.35 -3.78 -7.95
CA GLU A 90 -12.62 -4.16 -7.33
C GLU A 90 -13.35 -5.14 -8.23
N ARG A 91 -14.05 -6.10 -7.64
CA ARG A 91 -14.91 -7.03 -8.37
C ARG A 91 -16.27 -6.39 -8.63
N THR A 92 -16.62 -6.19 -9.89
CA THR A 92 -17.90 -5.57 -10.30
C THR A 92 -18.96 -6.61 -10.65
N LEU A 93 -18.56 -7.66 -11.37
CA LEU A 93 -19.42 -8.80 -11.75
C LEU A 93 -18.67 -10.12 -11.49
N PRO A 94 -19.35 -11.27 -11.48
CA PRO A 94 -18.68 -12.55 -11.38
C PRO A 94 -17.61 -12.72 -12.48
N GLY A 95 -16.34 -12.74 -12.07
CA GLY A 95 -15.20 -12.89 -12.98
C GLY A 95 -14.66 -11.58 -13.57
N THR A 96 -15.27 -10.42 -13.28
CA THR A 96 -14.83 -9.13 -13.82
C THR A 96 -14.21 -8.27 -12.73
N PHE A 97 -13.02 -7.75 -13.02
CA PHE A 97 -12.25 -6.88 -12.12
C PHE A 97 -11.96 -5.55 -12.80
N VAL A 98 -12.18 -4.44 -12.10
CA VAL A 98 -11.90 -3.09 -12.60
C VAL A 98 -10.83 -2.47 -11.72
N CYS A 99 -9.81 -1.87 -12.34
CA CYS A 99 -8.79 -1.13 -11.61
C CYS A 99 -9.39 0.19 -11.11
N ILE A 100 -9.50 0.35 -9.79
CA ILE A 100 -10.10 1.52 -9.15
C ILE A 100 -9.04 2.53 -8.66
N CYS A 101 -7.80 2.08 -8.47
CA CYS A 101 -6.70 2.91 -8.01
C CYS A 101 -5.36 2.34 -8.45
N ALA A 102 -4.38 3.19 -8.75
CA ALA A 102 -3.03 2.78 -9.06
C ALA A 102 -2.01 3.78 -8.49
N PHE A 103 -0.94 3.25 -7.90
CA PHE A 103 0.21 4.01 -7.41
C PHE A 103 1.44 3.63 -8.20
N GLN A 104 2.16 4.63 -8.70
CA GLN A 104 3.31 4.45 -9.57
C GLN A 104 4.61 4.48 -8.74
N GLY A 105 5.46 3.48 -8.95
CA GLY A 105 6.71 3.33 -8.21
C GLY A 105 7.87 4.19 -8.71
N GLY A 106 7.73 4.86 -9.86
CA GLY A 106 8.72 5.80 -10.41
C GLY A 106 9.90 5.16 -11.16
N GLY A 107 9.86 3.86 -11.47
CA GLY A 107 10.91 3.16 -12.22
C GLY A 107 10.72 3.20 -13.73
N GLY A 108 11.68 3.78 -14.47
CA GLY A 108 11.68 3.82 -15.93
C GLY A 108 11.81 2.44 -16.58
N SER A 109 11.04 2.22 -17.64
CA SER A 109 11.29 1.34 -18.80
C SER A 109 11.76 -0.12 -18.55
N GLY A 110 11.51 -0.71 -17.38
CA GLY A 110 11.72 -2.13 -17.12
C GLY A 110 10.63 -2.63 -16.18
N ALA A 111 9.51 -3.09 -16.75
CA ALA A 111 8.28 -3.38 -16.00
C ALA A 111 8.48 -4.52 -14.99
N ALA A 112 8.85 -4.17 -13.76
CA ALA A 112 8.69 -5.07 -12.62
C ALA A 112 7.20 -5.45 -12.52
N LYS A 113 6.92 -6.72 -12.20
CA LYS A 113 5.54 -7.21 -12.06
C LYS A 113 4.82 -6.33 -11.01
N PRO A 114 3.68 -5.70 -11.35
CA PRO A 114 2.95 -4.86 -10.41
C PRO A 114 2.40 -5.70 -9.26
N VAL A 115 2.37 -5.13 -8.06
CA VAL A 115 1.61 -5.65 -6.93
C VAL A 115 0.13 -5.40 -7.21
N ARG A 116 -0.68 -6.46 -7.24
CA ARG A 116 -2.12 -6.36 -7.50
C ARG A 116 -2.90 -6.74 -6.26
N LEU A 117 -3.76 -5.83 -5.84
CA LEU A 117 -4.60 -5.95 -4.67
C LEU A 117 -6.06 -6.01 -5.13
N LEU A 118 -6.86 -6.86 -4.51
CA LEU A 118 -8.30 -6.95 -4.69
C LEU A 118 -8.97 -6.33 -3.45
N TYR A 119 -9.74 -5.28 -3.65
CA TYR A 119 -10.54 -4.61 -2.64
C TYR A 119 -11.91 -5.29 -2.50
N GLY A 120 -12.15 -5.88 -1.34
CA GLY A 120 -13.35 -6.66 -1.03
C GLY A 120 -14.44 -5.85 -0.31
N GLY A 121 -14.80 -4.67 -0.83
CA GLY A 121 -15.98 -3.93 -0.39
C GLY A 121 -15.98 -3.52 1.09
N ARG A 122 -15.08 -2.60 1.46
CA ARG A 122 -15.03 -1.80 2.72
C ARG A 122 -14.14 -2.25 3.87
N VAL A 123 -13.61 -3.48 3.90
CA VAL A 123 -12.84 -3.96 5.08
C VAL A 123 -11.66 -4.90 4.76
N HIS A 124 -11.43 -5.25 3.49
CA HIS A 124 -10.51 -6.35 3.16
C HIS A 124 -9.72 -6.11 1.87
N TYR A 125 -8.46 -6.58 1.88
CA TYR A 125 -7.58 -6.62 0.72
C TYR A 125 -7.02 -8.04 0.54
N ASP A 126 -7.21 -8.60 -0.65
CA ASP A 126 -6.62 -9.86 -1.09
C ASP A 126 -5.54 -9.63 -2.15
N ALA A 127 -4.61 -10.56 -2.32
CA ALA A 127 -3.68 -10.52 -3.45
C ALA A 127 -4.35 -11.06 -4.72
N LEU A 128 -4.16 -10.40 -5.86
CA LEU A 128 -4.64 -10.86 -7.17
C LEU A 128 -3.46 -11.41 -7.98
N GLU A 129 -3.42 -12.73 -8.17
CA GLU A 129 -2.24 -13.40 -8.78
C GLU A 129 -2.20 -13.37 -10.31
N THR A 130 -3.36 -13.28 -10.96
CA THR A 130 -3.51 -13.35 -12.42
C THR A 130 -3.84 -11.99 -13.03
N GLU A 131 -3.61 -11.85 -14.35
CA GLU A 131 -4.21 -10.74 -15.10
C GLU A 131 -5.73 -10.95 -15.16
N PRO A 132 -6.54 -9.88 -14.98
CA PRO A 132 -7.95 -9.93 -15.32
C PRO A 132 -8.17 -10.31 -16.79
#